data_AF-A0A9W7FZE1-F1
#
_entry.id   AF-A0A9W7FZE1-F1
#
_cell.length_a   1.000
_cell.length_b   1.000
_cell.length_c   1.000
_cell.angle_alpha   90.00
_cell.angle_beta   90.00
_cell.angle_gamma   90.00
#
_symmetry.space_group_name_H-M   'P 1'
#
loop_
_entity.id
_entity.type
_entity.pdbx_description
1 polymer ?
#
loop_
_entity_poly.entity_id
_entity_poly.type
_entity_poly.pdbx_seq_one_letter_code
_entity_poly.pdbx_strand_id
1 'polypeptide(L)'
;PKNLLSYLLSGYKFTAYKSQPPSPNLPHPTLHLPNTPPSTIKEAQNIARAIYLTRTLINTPAEDCNPEQLQRVMEGMAETAEASTCKTWVGEELTN
;
A
#
# COMPACT_ATOMS: atom_id res chain seq x y z
N PRO A 1 8.64 -3.93 18.06
CA PRO A 1 8.35 -4.15 16.62
C PRO A 1 7.02 -4.89 16.34
N LYS A 2 6.81 -6.13 16.82
CA LYS A 2 5.61 -6.94 16.50
C LYS A 2 4.27 -6.29 16.88
N ASN A 3 4.21 -5.61 18.03
CA ASN A 3 3.00 -4.94 18.51
C ASN A 3 2.68 -3.65 17.72
N LEU A 4 3.72 -2.94 17.27
CA LEU A 4 3.56 -1.74 16.43
C LEU A 4 3.01 -2.10 15.05
N LEU A 5 3.57 -3.13 14.40
CA LEU A 5 3.06 -3.57 13.11
C LEU A 5 1.60 -4.02 13.22
N SER A 6 1.25 -4.79 14.25
CA SER A 6 -0.13 -5.22 14.49
C SER A 6 -1.10 -4.05 14.65
N TYR A 7 -0.71 -3.03 15.42
CA TYR A 7 -1.48 -1.79 15.56
C TYR A 7 -1.70 -1.12 14.20
N LEU A 8 -0.62 -0.91 13.42
CA LEU A 8 -0.71 -0.33 12.08
C LEU A 8 -1.63 -1.16 11.17
N LEU A 9 -1.52 -2.49 11.18
CA LEU A 9 -2.32 -3.37 10.33
C LEU A 9 -3.81 -3.39 10.71
N SER A 10 -4.14 -3.15 11.98
CA SER A 10 -5.53 -3.06 12.45
C SER A 10 -6.29 -1.87 11.87
N GLY A 11 -5.57 -0.83 11.43
CA GLY A 11 -6.15 0.37 10.80
C GLY A 11 -6.62 0.16 9.35
N TYR A 12 -6.24 -0.95 8.71
CA TYR A 12 -6.52 -1.16 7.28
C TYR A 12 -8.01 -1.31 7.05
N LYS A 13 -8.54 -0.56 6.08
CA LYS A 13 -9.93 -0.68 5.62
C LYS A 13 -9.97 -0.56 4.11
N PHE A 14 -10.40 -1.62 3.44
CA PHE A 14 -10.74 -1.54 2.02
C PHE A 14 -12.13 -0.91 1.87
N THR A 15 -12.20 0.26 1.23
CA THR A 15 -13.42 1.07 1.16
C THR A 15 -13.79 1.51 -0.25
N ALA A 16 -13.02 1.11 -1.27
CA ALA A 16 -13.18 1.54 -2.66
C ALA A 16 -14.58 1.32 -3.23
N TYR A 17 -15.28 0.25 -2.83
CA TYR A 17 -16.61 -0.12 -3.33
C TYR A 17 -17.73 0.08 -2.31
N LYS A 18 -17.47 0.79 -1.20
CA LYS A 18 -18.52 1.04 -0.20
C LYS A 18 -19.35 2.25 -0.63
N SER A 19 -20.67 2.09 -0.69
CA SER A 19 -21.60 3.19 -1.00
C SER A 19 -21.60 4.30 0.06
N GLN A 20 -21.14 3.99 1.28
CA GLN A 20 -20.96 4.94 2.38
C GLN A 20 -19.58 4.72 3.02
N PRO A 21 -18.51 5.28 2.43
CA PRO A 21 -17.19 5.18 3.02
C PRO A 21 -17.13 5.98 4.33
N PRO A 22 -16.22 5.62 5.27
CA PRO A 22 -16.02 6.38 6.50
C PRO A 22 -15.71 7.86 6.20
N SER A 23 -16.25 8.78 7.00
CA SER A 23 -15.98 10.21 6.82
C SER A 23 -14.47 10.49 6.93
N PRO A 24 -13.90 11.32 6.04
CA PRO A 24 -12.48 11.68 6.08
C PRO A 24 -12.09 12.44 7.35
N ASN A 25 -13.07 13.00 8.07
CA ASN A 25 -12.86 13.77 9.30
C ASN A 25 -13.00 12.91 10.57
N LEU A 26 -13.13 11.59 10.46
CA LEU A 26 -13.17 10.73 11.64
C LEU A 26 -11.82 10.76 12.37
N PRO A 27 -11.82 10.95 13.70
CA PRO A 27 -10.58 10.91 14.45
C PRO A 27 -9.93 9.53 14.31
N HIS A 28 -8.65 9.52 13.96
CA HIS A 28 -7.85 8.30 13.89
C HIS A 28 -7.18 8.05 15.25
N PRO A 29 -7.24 6.83 15.79
CA PRO A 29 -6.50 6.51 17.01
C PRO A 29 -4.99 6.67 16.75
N THR A 30 -4.30 7.33 17.68
CA THR A 30 -2.85 7.52 17.63
C THR A 30 -2.17 6.72 18.75
N LEU A 31 -0.98 6.18 18.46
CA LEU A 31 -0.18 5.44 19.42
C LEU A 31 1.07 6.25 19.75
N HIS A 32 1.22 6.63 21.01
CA HIS A 32 2.40 7.33 21.49
C HIS A 32 3.52 6.33 21.86
N LEU A 33 4.72 6.55 21.34
CA LEU A 33 5.86 5.62 21.44
C LEU A 33 7.13 6.33 21.93
N PRO A 34 7.17 6.82 23.18
CA PRO A 34 8.21 7.75 23.65
C PRO A 34 9.63 7.18 23.62
N ASN A 35 9.79 5.86 23.75
CA ASN A 35 11.09 5.19 23.84
C ASN A 35 11.40 4.32 22.61
N THR A 36 10.70 4.53 21.49
CA THR A 36 10.94 3.75 20.27
C THR A 36 11.81 4.53 19.30
N PRO A 37 12.93 3.96 18.81
CA PRO A 37 13.75 4.63 17.81
C PRO A 37 12.95 4.98 16.55
N PRO A 38 13.16 6.18 15.97
CA PRO A 38 12.47 6.58 14.73
C PRO A 38 12.66 5.61 13.58
N SER A 39 13.83 4.96 13.47
CA SER A 39 14.12 3.95 12.45
C SER A 39 13.21 2.73 12.57
N THR A 40 12.95 2.23 13.79
CA THR A 40 12.03 1.11 14.04
C THR A 40 10.59 1.47 13.68
N ILE A 41 10.18 2.72 13.91
CA ILE A 41 8.85 3.21 13.52
C ILE A 41 8.75 3.25 11.99
N LYS A 42 9.75 3.82 11.31
CA LYS A 42 9.82 3.90 9.85
C LYS A 42 9.80 2.51 9.20
N GLU A 43 10.55 1.56 9.74
CA GLU A 43 10.56 0.17 9.27
C GLU A 43 9.16 -0.46 9.37
N ALA A 44 8.50 -0.37 10.52
CA ALA A 44 7.16 -0.91 10.71
C ALA A 44 6.12 -0.24 9.78
N GLN A 45 6.24 1.07 9.54
CA GLN A 45 5.41 1.80 8.59
C GLN A 45 5.65 1.35 7.14
N ASN A 46 6.90 1.13 6.73
CA ASN A 46 7.23 0.62 5.40
C ASN A 46 6.59 -0.76 5.17
N ILE A 47 6.74 -1.67 6.13
CA ILE A 47 6.13 -3.01 6.06
C ILE A 47 4.60 -2.89 6.02
N ALA A 48 3.99 -2.05 6.87
CA ALA A 48 2.55 -1.85 6.87
C ALA A 48 2.04 -1.30 5.52
N ARG A 49 2.72 -0.31 4.93
CA ARG A 49 2.37 0.24 3.61
C ARG A 49 2.46 -0.80 2.50
N ALA A 50 3.50 -1.63 2.50
CA ALA A 50 3.63 -2.73 1.55
C ALA A 50 2.45 -3.72 1.69
N ILE A 51 2.12 -4.14 2.91
CA ILE A 51 0.99 -5.05 3.17
C ILE A 51 -0.35 -4.41 2.77
N TYR A 52 -0.53 -3.11 3.02
CA TYR A 52 -1.72 -2.38 2.61
C TYR A 52 -1.87 -2.39 1.09
N LEU A 53 -0.80 -2.11 0.36
CA LEU A 53 -0.79 -2.15 -1.09
C LEU A 53 -1.15 -3.55 -1.60
N THR A 54 -0.49 -4.59 -1.09
CA THR A 54 -0.78 -5.98 -1.46
C THR A 54 -2.25 -6.34 -1.22
N ARG A 55 -2.80 -6.00 -0.04
CA ARG A 55 -4.22 -6.24 0.27
C ARG A 55 -5.14 -5.46 -0.64
N THR A 56 -4.80 -4.22 -0.95
CA THR A 56 -5.60 -3.39 -1.87
C THR A 56 -5.61 -4.01 -3.26
N LEU A 57 -4.46 -4.40 -3.81
CA LEU A 57 -4.37 -5.08 -5.10
C LEU A 57 -5.20 -6.37 -5.15
N ILE A 58 -5.14 -7.19 -4.10
CA ILE A 58 -5.91 -8.45 -4.00
C ILE A 58 -7.42 -8.19 -3.86
N ASN A 59 -7.81 -7.17 -3.09
CA ASN A 59 -9.22 -6.87 -2.84
C ASN A 59 -9.89 -6.11 -4.00
N THR A 60 -9.11 -5.49 -4.89
CA THR A 60 -9.63 -4.85 -6.09
C THR A 60 -10.06 -5.93 -7.09
N PRO A 61 -11.34 -5.96 -7.51
CA PRO A 61 -11.84 -6.88 -8.54
C PRO A 61 -11.03 -6.79 -9.83
N ALA A 62 -10.98 -7.90 -10.59
CA ALA A 62 -10.18 -7.99 -11.81
C ALA A 62 -10.54 -6.93 -12.88
N GLU A 63 -11.81 -6.49 -12.93
CA GLU A 63 -12.26 -5.41 -13.82
C GLU A 63 -11.55 -4.07 -13.54
N ASP A 64 -11.13 -3.85 -12.28
CA ASP A 64 -10.45 -2.66 -11.80
C ASP A 64 -8.97 -2.90 -11.40
N CYS A 65 -8.46 -4.10 -11.64
CA CYS A 65 -7.05 -4.47 -11.45
C CYS A 65 -6.54 -5.36 -12.60
N ASN A 66 -6.80 -4.93 -13.84
CA ASN A 66 -6.27 -5.56 -15.04
C ASN A 66 -4.75 -5.33 -15.19
N PRO A 67 -4.07 -5.99 -16.15
CA PRO A 67 -2.63 -5.85 -16.33
C PRO A 67 -2.15 -4.41 -16.49
N GLU A 68 -2.88 -3.58 -17.24
CA GLU A 68 -2.53 -2.17 -17.46
C GLU A 68 -2.65 -1.34 -16.16
N GLN A 69 -3.71 -1.57 -15.38
CA GLN A 69 -3.90 -0.92 -14.08
C GLN A 69 -2.82 -1.38 -13.08
N LEU A 70 -2.48 -2.66 -13.07
CA LEU A 70 -1.42 -3.20 -12.22
C LEU A 70 -0.06 -2.61 -12.58
N GLN A 71 0.26 -2.50 -13.87
CA GLN A 71 1.47 -1.82 -14.35
C GLN A 71 1.56 -0.39 -13.80
N ARG A 72 0.49 0.42 -13.92
CA ARG A 72 0.47 1.80 -13.41
C ARG A 72 0.70 1.86 -11.90
N VAL A 73 0.18 0.91 -11.14
CA VAL A 73 0.43 0.84 -9.69
C VAL A 73 1.91 0.58 -9.40
N MET A 74 2.56 -0.29 -10.18
CA MET A 74 3.99 -0.59 -9.99
C MET A 74 4.89 0.57 -10.41
N GLU A 75 4.55 1.26 -11.52
CA GLU A 75 5.24 2.47 -11.96
C GLU A 75 5.13 3.59 -10.92
N GLY A 76 3.91 3.86 -10.41
CA GLY A 76 3.71 4.85 -9.35
C GLY A 76 4.39 4.47 -8.01
N MET A 77 4.50 3.18 -7.70
CA MET A 77 5.28 2.71 -6.55
C MET A 77 6.77 3.00 -6.73
N ALA A 78 7.31 2.78 -7.92
CA ALA A 78 8.72 3.06 -8.22
C ALA A 78 9.04 4.55 -8.07
N GLU A 79 8.16 5.43 -8.56
CA GLU A 79 8.28 6.88 -8.35
C GLU A 79 8.27 7.23 -6.85
N THR A 80 7.29 6.70 -6.10
CA THR A 80 7.15 6.97 -4.65
C THR A 80 8.34 6.46 -3.84
N ALA A 81 8.97 5.38 -4.29
CA ALA A 81 10.14 4.80 -3.66
C ALA A 81 11.47 5.43 -4.10
N GLU A 82 11.43 6.43 -4.99
CA GLU A 82 12.62 6.99 -5.66
C GLU A 82 13.50 5.88 -6.28
N ALA A 83 12.85 4.83 -6.80
CA ALA A 83 13.54 3.70 -7.38
C ALA A 83 14.27 4.15 -8.65
N SER A 84 15.48 3.64 -8.85
CA SER A 84 16.31 4.02 -9.99
C SER A 84 15.75 3.55 -11.33
N THR A 85 14.95 2.47 -11.35
CA THR A 85 14.30 1.98 -12.57
C THR A 85 12.99 1.23 -12.26
N CYS A 86 11.99 1.40 -13.14
CA CYS A 86 10.87 0.48 -13.36
C CYS A 86 10.80 0.23 -14.86
N LYS A 87 10.75 -1.03 -15.28
CA LYS A 87 10.69 -1.42 -16.69
C LYS A 87 9.48 -2.31 -16.90
N THR A 88 8.77 -2.07 -17.99
CA THR A 88 7.62 -2.86 -18.37
C THR A 88 7.79 -3.37 -19.78
N TRP A 89 7.43 -4.62 -20.01
CA TRP A 89 7.41 -5.27 -21.32
C TRP A 89 5.96 -5.57 -21.68
N VAL A 90 5.53 -5.12 -22.84
CA VAL A 90 4.13 -5.22 -23.28
C VAL A 90 4.04 -5.69 -24.73
N GLY A 91 3.03 -6.49 -25.06
CA GLY A 91 2.77 -6.93 -26.44
C GLY A 91 3.93 -7.75 -27.02
N GLU A 92 4.41 -7.36 -28.21
CA GLU A 92 5.48 -8.06 -28.93
C GLU A 92 6.82 -8.07 -28.15
N GLU A 93 7.03 -7.11 -27.24
CA GLU A 93 8.22 -7.08 -26.38
C GLU A 93 8.29 -8.27 -25.41
N LEU A 94 7.17 -8.95 -25.13
CA LEU A 94 7.13 -10.14 -24.27
C LEU A 94 7.58 -11.42 -25.00
N THR A 95 7.57 -11.42 -26.34
CA THR A 95 7.80 -12.63 -27.16
C THR A 95 9.18 -12.67 -27.82
N ASN A 96 9.97 -11.62 -27.66
CA ASN A 96 11.33 -11.48 -28.19
C ASN A 96 12.39 -11.70 -27.10
#